data_AF-A8RU51-F1
#
_entry.id   AF-A8RU51-F1
#
_cell.length_a   1.000
_cell.length_b   1.000
_cell.length_c   1.000
_cell.angle_alpha   90.00
_cell.angle_beta   90.00
_cell.angle_gamma   90.00
#
_symmetry.space_group_name_H-M   'P 1'
#
loop_
_entity.id
_entity.type
_entity.pdbx_description
1 polymer ?
#
loop_
_entity_poly.entity_id
_entity_poly.type
_entity_poly.pdbx_seq_one_letter_code
_entity_poly.pdbx_strand_id
1 'polypeptide(L)'
;MEEKTMMPINNQIEPDFLEHIKSTFKRWRDLNTQGVTIGARELSNFAFTLKGASMNSHLGFKYNFNPRGTDADGNPAITLKLYTKPEQMNPAADRPVYEFAAPYMV
;
A
#
# COMPACT_ATOMS: atom_id res chain seq x y z
N MET A 1 28.20 -18.01 10.30
CA MET A 1 27.83 -16.59 10.25
C MET A 1 26.31 -16.54 10.34
N GLU A 2 25.76 -16.20 11.49
CA GLU A 2 24.33 -15.85 11.56
C GLU A 2 24.15 -14.56 10.74
N GLU A 3 23.32 -14.61 9.70
CA GLU A 3 22.76 -13.40 9.11
C GLU A 3 22.01 -12.68 10.23
N LYS A 4 22.69 -11.71 10.85
CA LYS A 4 22.07 -10.82 11.81
C LYS A 4 21.11 -9.96 11.00
N THR A 5 19.88 -10.45 10.84
CA THR A 5 18.79 -9.74 10.17
C THR A 5 18.70 -8.36 10.81
N MET A 6 19.19 -7.35 10.10
CA MET A 6 19.05 -5.95 10.48
C MET A 6 17.57 -5.63 10.44
N MET A 7 16.85 -5.94 11.52
CA MET A 7 15.45 -5.56 11.65
C MET A 7 15.36 -4.43 12.66
N PRO A 8 15.34 -3.18 12.20
CA PRO A 8 14.77 -2.12 13.00
C PRO A 8 13.24 -2.18 12.82
N ILE A 9 12.56 -2.65 13.86
CA ILE A 9 11.12 -2.90 13.87
C ILE A 9 10.46 -1.86 14.79
N ASN A 10 10.33 -0.61 14.34
CA ASN A 10 9.55 0.37 15.09
C ASN A 10 8.04 0.26 14.83
N ASN A 11 7.59 -0.65 13.95
CA ASN A 11 6.15 -0.94 13.70
C ASN A 11 5.29 0.31 13.45
N GLN A 12 5.89 1.34 12.86
CA GLN A 12 5.26 2.64 12.66
C GLN A 12 5.30 3.04 11.20
N ILE A 13 4.21 3.64 10.75
CA ILE A 13 4.07 4.29 9.45
C ILE A 13 4.19 5.78 9.73
N GLU A 14 5.17 6.45 9.11
CA GLU A 14 5.37 7.88 9.28
C GLU A 14 4.11 8.66 8.88
N PRO A 15 3.68 9.68 9.66
CA PRO A 15 2.50 10.48 9.34
C PRO A 15 2.56 11.11 7.94
N ASP A 16 3.70 11.69 7.57
CA ASP A 16 3.89 12.33 6.26
C ASP A 16 3.78 11.31 5.12
N PHE A 17 4.29 10.10 5.32
CA PHE A 17 4.16 9.02 4.36
C PHE A 17 2.71 8.53 4.24
N LEU A 18 1.99 8.42 5.37
CA LEU A 18 0.58 8.09 5.38
C LEU A 18 -0.26 9.15 4.63
N GLU A 19 0.04 10.44 4.82
CA GLU A 19 -0.60 11.53 4.08
C GLU A 19 -0.28 11.48 2.58
N HIS A 20 0.95 11.13 2.20
CA HIS A 20 1.30 10.90 0.81
C HIS A 20 0.44 9.78 0.18
N ILE A 21 0.24 8.66 0.88
CA ILE A 21 -0.63 7.57 0.41
C ILE A 21 -2.09 8.04 0.27
N LYS A 22 -2.63 8.70 1.30
CA LYS A 22 -4.01 9.26 1.27
C LYS A 22 -4.20 10.18 0.07
N SER A 23 -3.26 11.10 -0.15
CA SER A 23 -3.29 12.04 -1.27
C SER A 23 -3.24 11.33 -2.62
N THR A 24 -2.38 10.31 -2.76
CA THR A 24 -2.26 9.50 -3.98
C THR A 24 -3.57 8.78 -4.31
N PHE A 25 -4.16 8.08 -3.36
CA PHE A 25 -5.43 7.36 -3.58
C PHE A 25 -6.63 8.30 -3.75
N LYS A 26 -6.61 9.50 -3.14
CA LYS A 26 -7.58 10.55 -3.45
C LYS A 26 -7.44 10.99 -4.91
N ARG A 27 -6.23 11.32 -5.36
CA ARG A 27 -5.97 11.72 -6.75
C ARG A 27 -6.41 10.65 -7.75
N TRP A 28 -6.16 9.37 -7.47
CA TRP A 28 -6.60 8.30 -8.38
C TRP A 28 -8.13 8.17 -8.47
N ARG A 29 -8.85 8.37 -7.36
CA ARG A 29 -10.32 8.45 -7.38
C ARG A 29 -10.80 9.66 -8.17
N ASP A 30 -10.19 10.83 -7.98
CA ASP A 30 -10.54 12.05 -8.71
C ASP A 30 -10.26 11.92 -10.22
N LEU A 31 -9.22 11.19 -10.62
CA LEU A 31 -8.95 10.88 -12.02
C LEU A 31 -9.99 9.91 -12.59
N ASN A 32 -10.38 8.90 -11.81
CA ASN A 32 -11.40 7.95 -12.21
C ASN A 32 -12.76 8.63 -12.46
N THR A 33 -13.19 9.57 -11.60
CA THR A 33 -14.43 10.33 -11.81
C THR A 33 -14.40 11.22 -13.06
N GLN A 34 -13.21 11.54 -13.56
CA GLN A 34 -12.99 12.27 -14.82
C GLN A 34 -12.85 11.35 -16.04
N GLY A 35 -13.00 10.03 -15.88
CA GLY A 35 -12.79 9.07 -16.97
C GLY A 35 -11.30 8.86 -17.33
N VAL A 36 -10.37 9.27 -16.47
CA VAL A 36 -8.92 9.13 -16.70
C VAL A 36 -8.39 7.87 -16.02
N THR A 37 -7.74 7.00 -16.80
CA THR A 37 -7.16 5.75 -16.31
C THR A 37 -5.76 5.97 -15.75
N ILE A 38 -5.43 5.27 -14.66
CA ILE A 38 -4.08 5.28 -14.08
C ILE A 38 -3.15 4.41 -14.92
N GLY A 39 -2.11 5.02 -15.48
CA GLY A 39 -1.12 4.31 -16.30
C GLY A 39 -0.20 3.39 -15.49
N ALA A 40 0.31 2.35 -16.13
CA ALA A 40 1.21 1.37 -15.52
C ALA A 40 2.50 1.99 -14.92
N ARG A 41 2.98 3.10 -15.50
CA ARG A 41 4.15 3.83 -14.99
C ARG A 41 3.89 4.45 -13.61
N GLU A 42 2.73 5.05 -13.41
CA GLU A 42 2.34 5.64 -12.12
C GLU A 42 2.25 4.55 -11.04
N LEU A 43 1.61 3.42 -11.38
CA LEU A 43 1.49 2.26 -10.49
C LEU A 43 2.87 1.69 -10.12
N SER A 44 3.77 1.59 -11.10
CA SER A 44 5.14 1.09 -10.88
C SER A 44 5.94 2.03 -9.99
N ASN A 45 5.88 3.34 -10.24
CA ASN A 45 6.55 4.34 -9.41
C ASN A 45 6.06 4.27 -7.96
N PHE A 46 4.74 4.17 -7.75
CA PHE A 46 4.17 4.05 -6.42
C PHE A 46 4.62 2.75 -5.72
N ALA A 47 4.66 1.63 -6.44
CA ALA A 47 5.18 0.36 -5.91
C ALA A 47 6.65 0.46 -5.48
N PHE A 48 7.48 1.17 -6.25
CA PHE A 48 8.88 1.43 -5.86
C PHE A 48 8.98 2.32 -4.62
N THR A 49 8.15 3.36 -4.52
CA THR A 49 8.08 4.22 -3.33
C THR A 49 7.68 3.42 -2.09
N LEU A 50 6.65 2.56 -2.18
CA LEU A 50 6.23 1.67 -1.09
C LEU A 50 7.38 0.74 -0.66
N LYS A 51 8.07 0.12 -1.63
CA LYS A 51 9.21 -0.75 -1.36
C LYS A 51 10.31 -0.01 -0.62
N GLY A 52 10.71 1.16 -1.11
CA GLY A 52 11.73 2.00 -0.47
C GLY A 52 11.36 2.41 0.95
N ALA A 53 10.12 2.86 1.16
CA ALA A 53 9.63 3.24 2.47
C ALA A 53 9.58 2.05 3.44
N SER A 54 9.13 0.87 2.98
CA SER A 54 9.07 -0.35 3.81
C SER A 54 10.45 -0.92 4.19
N MET A 55 11.48 -0.59 3.40
CA MET A 55 12.87 -1.01 3.63
C MET A 55 13.65 -0.01 4.48
N ASN A 56 13.09 1.17 4.76
CA ASN A 56 13.74 2.16 5.58
C ASN A 56 13.94 1.61 6.99
N SER A 57 15.17 1.74 7.50
CA SER A 57 15.61 1.25 8.81
C SER A 57 14.90 1.91 10.01
N HIS A 58 13.90 2.76 9.80
CA HIS A 58 13.09 3.36 10.86
C HIS A 58 11.58 3.04 10.70
N LEU A 59 11.16 2.48 9.56
CA LEU A 59 9.76 2.35 9.13
C LEU A 59 9.40 0.90 8.88
N GLY A 60 9.36 0.12 9.96
CA GLY A 60 9.00 -1.29 9.91
C GLY A 60 7.52 -1.51 9.66
N PHE A 61 7.02 -1.30 8.45
CA PHE A 61 5.68 -1.73 8.04
C PHE A 61 5.76 -2.77 6.92
N LYS A 62 4.76 -3.65 6.88
CA LYS A 62 4.52 -4.55 5.75
C LYS A 62 3.34 -4.03 4.95
N TYR A 63 3.25 -4.42 3.69
CA TYR A 63 2.16 -3.99 2.83
C TYR A 63 1.79 -5.06 1.83
N ASN A 64 0.55 -5.00 1.36
CA ASN A 64 0.07 -5.72 0.19
C ASN A 64 -0.48 -4.67 -0.80
N PHE A 65 0.25 -4.46 -1.89
CA PHE A 65 -0.17 -3.60 -2.98
C PHE A 65 -0.60 -4.45 -4.16
N ASN A 66 -1.87 -4.35 -4.54
CA ASN A 66 -2.42 -5.07 -5.68
C ASN A 66 -3.06 -4.07 -6.67
N PRO A 67 -2.38 -3.77 -7.80
CA PRO A 67 -2.88 -2.84 -8.82
C PRO A 67 -4.05 -3.41 -9.65
N ARG A 68 -4.38 -4.69 -9.49
CA ARG A 68 -5.50 -5.39 -10.15
C ARG A 68 -6.30 -6.19 -9.13
N GLY A 69 -6.54 -5.59 -7.96
CA GLY A 69 -7.32 -6.19 -6.90
C GLY A 69 -8.81 -5.92 -7.06
N THR A 70 -9.52 -6.15 -5.97
CA THR A 70 -10.93 -5.80 -5.81
C THR A 70 -11.11 -5.01 -4.54
N ASP A 71 -12.01 -4.04 -4.54
CA ASP A 71 -12.42 -3.35 -3.32
C ASP A 71 -13.32 -4.25 -2.44
N ALA A 72 -13.83 -3.69 -1.34
CA ALA A 72 -14.68 -4.40 -0.38
C ALA A 72 -16.01 -4.90 -0.97
N ASP A 73 -16.47 -4.27 -2.06
CA ASP A 73 -17.70 -4.62 -2.76
C ASP A 73 -17.44 -5.59 -3.92
N GLY A 74 -16.17 -5.96 -4.16
CA GLY A 74 -15.76 -6.88 -5.22
C GLY A 74 -15.51 -6.21 -6.58
N ASN A 75 -15.52 -4.88 -6.66
CA ASN A 75 -15.27 -4.17 -7.91
C ASN A 75 -13.78 -4.07 -8.23
N PRO A 76 -13.36 -4.11 -9.51
CA PRO A 76 -11.97 -3.91 -9.90
C PRO A 76 -11.38 -2.62 -9.32
N ALA A 77 -10.29 -2.78 -8.56
CA ALA A 77 -9.66 -1.66 -7.87
C ALA A 77 -8.15 -1.83 -7.75
N ILE A 78 -7.47 -0.70 -7.71
CA ILE A 78 -6.12 -0.62 -7.18
C ILE A 78 -6.26 -0.61 -5.66
N THR A 79 -5.58 -1.53 -4.98
CA THR A 79 -5.69 -1.71 -3.53
C THR A 79 -4.34 -1.68 -2.84
N LEU A 80 -4.31 -1.10 -1.64
CA LEU A 80 -3.17 -1.10 -0.74
C LEU A 80 -3.63 -1.38 0.67
N LYS A 81 -3.04 -2.41 1.28
CA LYS A 81 -3.18 -2.75 2.69
C LYS A 81 -1.86 -2.54 3.40
N LEU A 82 -1.86 -1.86 4.54
CA LEU A 82 -0.69 -1.61 5.37
C LEU A 82 -0.81 -2.32 6.71
N TYR A 83 0.30 -2.90 7.16
CA TYR A 83 0.38 -3.71 8.36
C TYR A 83 1.59 -3.26 9.18
N THR A 84 1.43 -3.19 10.49
CA THR A 84 2.53 -2.88 11.41
C THR A 84 3.11 -4.12 12.06
N LYS A 85 2.47 -5.29 11.90
CA LYS A 85 2.95 -6.56 12.45
C LYS A 85 2.77 -7.71 11.46
N PRO A 86 3.68 -8.69 11.39
CA PRO A 86 3.55 -9.83 10.48
C PRO A 86 2.27 -10.65 10.68
N GLU A 87 1.81 -10.83 11.93
CA GLU A 87 0.64 -11.65 12.25
C GLU A 87 -0.66 -11.09 11.65
N GLN A 88 -0.68 -9.78 11.35
CA GLN A 88 -1.82 -9.12 10.72
C GLN A 88 -1.98 -9.50 9.25
N MET A 89 -0.92 -9.95 8.58
CA MET A 89 -0.95 -10.42 7.19
C MET A 89 -1.36 -11.89 7.05
N ASN A 90 -1.68 -12.58 8.16
CA ASN A 90 -2.13 -13.97 8.10
C ASN A 90 -3.37 -14.09 7.19
N PRO A 91 -3.37 -14.97 6.17
CA PRO A 91 -4.50 -15.15 5.26
C PRO A 91 -5.85 -15.42 5.94
N ALA A 92 -5.85 -16.05 7.13
CA ALA A 92 -7.07 -16.36 7.87
C ALA A 92 -7.61 -15.16 8.67
N ALA A 93 -6.77 -14.16 8.95
CA ALA A 93 -7.13 -13.02 9.80
C ALA A 93 -7.16 -11.68 9.05
N ASP A 94 -6.26 -11.49 8.07
CA ASP A 94 -6.02 -10.28 7.26
C ASP A 94 -6.55 -8.98 7.90
N ARG A 95 -5.80 -8.43 8.86
CA ARG A 95 -6.20 -7.26 9.67
C ARG A 95 -5.29 -6.06 9.42
N PRO A 96 -5.38 -5.42 8.25
CA PRO A 96 -4.57 -4.23 7.99
C PRO A 96 -4.89 -3.11 8.99
N VAL A 97 -3.88 -2.30 9.30
CA VAL A 97 -4.06 -1.06 10.09
C VAL A 97 -4.66 0.04 9.23
N TYR A 98 -4.29 0.07 7.95
CA TYR A 98 -4.87 0.97 6.96
C TYR A 98 -5.16 0.20 5.67
N GLU A 99 -6.29 0.54 5.07
CA GLU A 99 -6.71 0.01 3.78
C GLU A 99 -7.10 1.18 2.87
N PHE A 100 -6.61 1.11 1.63
CA PHE A 100 -6.87 2.10 0.59
C PHE A 100 -7.32 1.39 -0.68
N ALA A 101 -8.33 1.96 -1.33
CA ALA A 101 -8.82 1.50 -2.62
C ALA A 101 -9.08 2.70 -3.54
N ALA A 102 -8.78 2.53 -4.82
CA ALA A 102 -9.17 3.44 -5.88
C ALA A 102 -9.70 2.60 -7.07
N PRO A 103 -10.84 2.96 -7.68
CA PRO A 103 -11.40 2.20 -8.78
C PRO A 103 -10.41 2.12 -9.96
N TYR A 104 -10.33 0.93 -10.56
CA TYR A 104 -9.55 0.69 -11.77
C TYR A 104 -10.50 0.65 -12.97
N MET A 105 -10.25 1.49 -13.98
CA MET A 105 -10.99 1.39 -15.24
C MET A 105 -10.47 0.19 -16.04
N VAL A 106 -11.39 -0.69 -16.43
CA VAL A 106 -11.18 -1.82 -17.34
C VAL A 106 -11.37 -1.41 -18.79
#